data_AF-A0AAD6L0M4-F1
#
_entry.id   AF-A0AAD6L0M4-F1
#
_cell.length_a   1.000
_cell.length_b   1.000
_cell.length_c   1.000
_cell.angle_alpha   90.00
_cell.angle_beta   90.00
_cell.angle_gamma   90.00
#
_symmetry.space_group_name_H-M   'P 1'
#
loop_
_entity.id
_entity.type
_entity.pdbx_description
1 polymer ?
#
loop_
_entity_poly.entity_id
_entity_poly.type
_entity_poly.pdbx_seq_one_letter_code
_entity_poly.pdbx_strand_id
1 'polypeptide(L)'
;MAAIFSILQHSTCPENMEFHFLWARFDPVFAERSPNPSVNPWTNPLNYARIYLADIIPSGVKRVIYLDSDLVVVDDIAKLWEGVMVVDLEKWRQGQLTQKVEEWMTVQKQKRIYHLGSLPPFLLVLAGNIKGVDHRWNQHGLGGDNMEGKCRSLHPGPISLLHWSGKGKPWLRLDSRKPCIVDHLWAPYDLYRSSMHVLEE
;
A
#
# COMPACT_ATOMS: atom_id res chain seq x y z
N MET A 1 -7.41 -6.49 7.36
CA MET A 1 -8.53 -5.74 7.96
C MET A 1 -8.08 -4.59 8.86
N ALA A 2 -6.91 -4.69 9.51
CA ALA A 2 -6.37 -3.61 10.35
C ALA A 2 -6.38 -2.22 9.70
N ALA A 3 -5.96 -2.10 8.43
CA ALA A 3 -6.01 -0.82 7.71
C ALA A 3 -7.41 -0.18 7.74
N ILE A 4 -8.45 -0.91 7.32
CA ILE A 4 -9.84 -0.43 7.31
C ILE A 4 -10.31 -0.09 8.71
N PHE A 5 -10.04 -0.96 9.67
CA PHE A 5 -10.50 -0.73 11.04
C PHE A 5 -9.83 0.50 11.65
N SER A 6 -8.53 0.70 11.41
CA SER A 6 -7.81 1.89 11.84
C SER A 6 -8.36 3.16 11.19
N ILE A 7 -8.70 3.12 9.89
CA ILE A 7 -9.34 4.24 9.21
C ILE A 7 -10.67 4.59 9.87
N LEU A 8 -11.53 3.60 10.10
CA LEU A 8 -12.83 3.81 10.74
C LEU A 8 -12.69 4.36 12.17
N GLN A 9 -11.67 3.94 12.92
CA GLN A 9 -11.44 4.41 14.29
C GLN A 9 -10.89 5.83 14.39
N HIS A 10 -10.04 6.25 13.45
CA HIS A 10 -9.33 7.54 13.53
C HIS A 10 -9.95 8.65 12.67
N SER A 11 -10.96 8.33 11.88
CA SER A 11 -11.64 9.30 11.02
C SER A 11 -12.68 10.10 11.78
N THR A 12 -12.74 11.41 11.54
CA THR A 12 -13.78 12.27 12.12
C THR A 12 -15.19 11.95 11.56
N CYS A 13 -15.28 11.48 10.31
CA CYS A 13 -16.56 11.16 9.64
C CYS A 13 -16.51 9.79 8.92
N PRO A 14 -16.44 8.66 9.65
CA PRO A 14 -16.35 7.32 9.05
C PRO A 14 -17.55 6.95 8.16
N GLU A 15 -18.71 7.58 8.37
CA GLU A 15 -19.93 7.38 7.59
C GLU A 15 -19.83 7.87 6.14
N ASN A 16 -18.88 8.75 5.83
CA ASN A 16 -18.67 9.30 4.49
C ASN A 16 -17.57 8.54 3.70
N MET A 17 -17.28 7.30 4.08
CA MET A 17 -16.21 6.50 3.49
C MET A 17 -16.77 5.34 2.67
N GLU A 18 -16.27 5.21 1.45
CA GLU A 18 -16.53 4.08 0.59
C GLU A 18 -15.22 3.31 0.35
N PHE A 19 -15.24 2.01 0.62
CA PHE A 19 -14.09 1.13 0.43
C PHE A 19 -14.27 0.30 -0.84
N HIS A 20 -13.37 0.48 -1.80
CA HIS A 20 -13.31 -0.35 -3.01
C HIS A 20 -12.22 -1.42 -2.83
N PHE A 21 -12.61 -2.69 -2.98
CA PHE A 21 -11.69 -3.83 -2.86
C PHE A 21 -11.36 -4.40 -4.23
N LEU A 22 -10.06 -4.53 -4.50
CA LEU A 22 -9.56 -5.12 -5.74
C LEU A 22 -9.13 -6.56 -5.49
N TRP A 23 -9.62 -7.48 -6.34
CA TRP A 23 -9.26 -8.89 -6.28
C TRP A 23 -8.68 -9.35 -7.61
N ALA A 24 -7.36 -9.57 -7.65
CA ALA A 24 -6.60 -9.85 -8.87
C ALA A 24 -7.08 -11.06 -9.69
N ARG A 25 -7.76 -12.03 -9.06
CA ARG A 25 -8.21 -13.26 -9.75
C ARG A 25 -9.50 -13.09 -10.55
N PHE A 26 -10.25 -12.01 -10.34
CA PHE A 26 -11.58 -11.82 -10.93
C PHE A 26 -11.72 -10.53 -11.74
N ASP A 27 -10.69 -9.69 -11.77
CA ASP A 27 -10.75 -8.43 -12.51
C ASP A 27 -9.97 -8.58 -13.84
N PRO A 28 -10.69 -8.52 -14.98
CA PRO A 28 -10.14 -8.84 -16.29
C PRO A 28 -9.04 -7.86 -16.73
N VAL A 29 -9.05 -6.61 -16.23
CA VAL A 29 -8.02 -5.62 -16.54
C VAL A 29 -6.67 -6.10 -16.03
N PHE A 30 -6.63 -6.65 -14.81
CA PHE A 30 -5.38 -7.16 -14.23
C PHE A 30 -4.95 -8.50 -14.83
N ALA A 31 -5.91 -9.39 -15.09
CA ALA A 31 -5.62 -10.73 -15.62
C ALA A 31 -4.86 -10.67 -16.95
N GLU A 32 -5.21 -9.72 -17.83
CA GLU A 32 -4.61 -9.59 -19.16
C GLU A 32 -3.39 -8.68 -19.20
N ARG A 33 -3.38 -7.59 -18.43
CA ARG A 33 -2.37 -6.52 -18.57
C ARG A 33 -1.21 -6.61 -17.59
N SER A 34 -1.38 -7.32 -16.47
CA SER A 34 -0.29 -7.50 -15.51
C SER A 34 0.78 -8.48 -16.02
N PRO A 35 2.05 -8.37 -15.56
CA PRO A 35 3.08 -9.33 -15.92
C PRO A 35 2.68 -10.75 -15.48
N ASN A 36 2.82 -11.72 -16.38
CA ASN A 36 2.43 -13.10 -16.10
C ASN A 36 3.27 -13.69 -14.95
N PRO A 37 2.65 -14.08 -13.82
CA PRO A 37 3.36 -14.64 -12.68
C PRO A 37 4.07 -15.98 -13.00
N SER A 38 3.70 -16.68 -14.09
CA SER A 38 4.43 -17.87 -14.54
C SER A 38 5.85 -17.56 -15.04
N VAL A 39 6.10 -16.32 -15.48
CA VAL A 39 7.41 -15.86 -15.96
C VAL A 39 8.27 -15.38 -14.78
N ASN A 40 7.65 -14.84 -13.73
CA ASN A 40 8.32 -14.45 -12.51
C ASN A 40 7.39 -14.66 -11.30
N PRO A 41 7.59 -15.70 -10.48
CA PRO A 41 6.72 -16.01 -9.34
C PRO A 41 6.60 -14.88 -8.31
N TRP A 42 7.56 -13.95 -8.32
CA TRP A 42 7.61 -12.81 -7.42
C TRP A 42 6.81 -11.60 -7.92
N THR A 43 6.21 -11.66 -9.11
CA THR A 43 5.31 -10.61 -9.62
C THR A 43 3.87 -10.92 -9.25
N ASN A 44 3.43 -10.46 -8.08
CA ASN A 44 2.01 -10.43 -7.74
C ASN A 44 1.31 -9.36 -8.60
N PRO A 45 0.24 -9.69 -9.37
CA PRO A 45 -0.54 -8.72 -10.13
C PRO A 45 -1.03 -7.53 -9.31
N LEU A 46 -1.37 -7.74 -8.02
CA LEU A 46 -1.80 -6.66 -7.13
C LEU A 46 -0.72 -5.60 -6.90
N ASN A 47 0.56 -5.92 -7.08
CA ASN A 47 1.62 -4.92 -7.01
C ASN A 47 1.47 -3.86 -8.10
N TYR A 48 0.79 -4.18 -9.20
CA TYR A 48 0.52 -3.29 -10.33
C TYR A 48 -0.85 -2.62 -10.23
N ALA A 49 -1.66 -2.93 -9.21
CA ALA A 49 -3.03 -2.41 -9.07
C ALA A 49 -3.10 -0.88 -9.19
N ARG A 50 -2.14 -0.19 -8.56
CA ARG A 50 -2.04 1.28 -8.56
C ARG A 50 -1.95 1.92 -9.97
N ILE A 51 -1.48 1.19 -10.98
CA ILE A 51 -1.32 1.68 -12.35
C ILE A 51 -2.67 1.81 -13.06
N TYR A 52 -3.62 0.96 -12.71
CA TYR A 52 -4.91 0.81 -13.40
C TYR A 52 -6.07 1.48 -12.65
N LEU A 53 -5.80 2.22 -11.56
CA LEU A 53 -6.85 2.88 -10.76
C LEU A 53 -7.75 3.78 -11.62
N ALA A 54 -7.17 4.48 -12.58
CA ALA A 54 -7.93 5.37 -13.48
C ALA A 54 -8.87 4.61 -14.42
N ASP A 55 -8.55 3.36 -14.74
CA ASP A 55 -9.33 2.51 -15.64
C ASP A 55 -10.43 1.75 -14.87
N ILE A 56 -10.20 1.46 -13.59
CA ILE A 56 -11.09 0.63 -12.76
C ILE A 56 -12.09 1.48 -11.98
N ILE A 57 -11.65 2.63 -11.45
CA ILE A 57 -12.50 3.49 -10.65
C ILE A 57 -13.45 4.26 -11.60
N PRO A 58 -14.76 4.37 -11.27
CA PRO A 58 -15.73 5.09 -12.10
C PRO A 58 -15.27 6.49 -12.51
N SER A 59 -15.67 6.91 -13.71
CA SER A 59 -15.29 8.22 -14.28
C SER A 59 -15.73 9.42 -13.44
N GLY A 60 -16.81 9.27 -12.65
CA GLY A 60 -17.28 10.29 -11.71
C GLY A 60 -16.35 10.56 -10.53
N VAL A 61 -15.44 9.64 -10.20
CA VAL A 61 -14.46 9.83 -9.13
C VAL A 61 -13.22 10.52 -9.70
N LYS A 62 -12.85 11.65 -9.09
CA LYS A 62 -11.75 12.50 -9.55
C LYS A 62 -10.42 12.17 -8.89
N ARG A 63 -10.44 11.75 -7.64
CA ARG A 63 -9.23 11.53 -6.84
C ARG A 63 -9.43 10.33 -5.92
N VAL A 64 -8.35 9.60 -5.70
CA VAL A 64 -8.31 8.47 -4.77
C VAL A 64 -7.04 8.50 -3.93
N ILE A 65 -7.13 7.98 -2.71
CA ILE A 65 -5.99 7.63 -1.88
C ILE A 65 -5.74 6.13 -2.06
N TYR A 66 -4.52 5.75 -2.44
CA TYR A 66 -4.12 4.35 -2.50
C TYR A 66 -3.38 3.95 -1.23
N LEU A 67 -3.87 2.90 -0.55
CA LEU A 67 -3.34 2.41 0.72
C LEU A 67 -3.03 0.90 0.61
N ASP A 68 -1.83 0.52 1.05
CA ASP A 68 -1.43 -0.90 1.15
C ASP A 68 -2.20 -1.60 2.29
N SER A 69 -2.20 -2.94 2.31
CA SER A 69 -2.97 -3.72 3.30
C SER A 69 -2.25 -3.93 4.63
N ASP A 70 -0.95 -3.63 4.69
CA ASP A 70 -0.03 -3.82 5.82
C ASP A 70 0.34 -2.49 6.50
N LEU A 71 -0.68 -1.63 6.64
CA LEU A 71 -0.58 -0.35 7.34
C LEU A 71 -1.67 -0.17 8.40
N VAL A 72 -1.42 0.81 9.26
CA VAL A 72 -2.35 1.36 10.24
C VAL A 72 -2.35 2.88 10.06
N VAL A 73 -3.55 3.45 9.93
CA VAL A 73 -3.77 4.90 9.97
C VAL A 73 -3.95 5.31 11.43
N VAL A 74 -3.24 6.35 11.88
CA VAL A 74 -3.23 6.79 13.30
C VAL A 74 -3.59 8.28 13.46
N ASP A 75 -4.07 8.90 12.39
CA ASP A 75 -4.55 10.28 12.32
C ASP A 75 -5.74 10.32 11.36
N ASP A 76 -6.42 11.45 11.27
CA ASP A 76 -7.60 11.57 10.40
C ASP A 76 -7.22 11.33 8.92
N ILE A 77 -7.93 10.40 8.25
CA ILE A 77 -7.70 10.05 6.84
C ILE A 77 -7.84 11.27 5.91
N ALA A 78 -8.67 12.25 6.25
CA ALA A 78 -8.86 13.46 5.47
C ALA A 78 -7.56 14.27 5.35
N LYS A 79 -6.66 14.18 6.33
CA LYS A 79 -5.35 14.84 6.27
C LYS A 79 -4.42 14.15 5.29
N LEU A 80 -4.60 12.85 5.01
CA LEU A 80 -3.73 12.11 4.10
C LEU A 80 -3.83 12.61 2.65
N TRP A 81 -4.88 13.36 2.28
CA TRP A 81 -4.98 14.05 0.99
C TRP A 81 -3.81 15.01 0.71
N GLU A 82 -3.04 15.39 1.73
CA GLU A 82 -1.90 16.30 1.62
C GLU A 82 -0.54 15.58 1.56
N GLY A 83 -0.51 14.27 1.81
CA GLY A 83 0.71 13.64 2.33
C GLY A 83 1.03 12.21 1.91
N VAL A 84 0.07 11.44 1.40
CA VAL A 84 0.33 10.07 0.89
C VAL A 84 0.13 10.00 -0.62
N MET A 85 0.14 8.80 -1.20
CA MET A 85 -0.13 8.62 -2.62
C MET A 85 -1.58 9.00 -2.95
N VAL A 86 -1.76 10.24 -3.40
CA VAL A 86 -3.00 10.78 -3.95
C VAL A 86 -2.91 10.74 -5.46
N VAL A 87 -3.87 10.07 -6.09
CA VAL A 87 -3.93 9.95 -7.55
C VAL A 87 -5.09 10.79 -8.07
N ASP A 88 -4.79 11.78 -8.89
CA ASP A 88 -5.78 12.54 -9.68
C ASP A 88 -6.14 11.73 -10.92
N LEU A 89 -7.31 11.09 -10.89
CA LEU A 89 -7.79 10.19 -11.93
C LEU A 89 -8.19 10.94 -13.20
N GLU A 90 -8.66 12.19 -13.09
CA GLU A 90 -8.97 13.00 -14.29
C GLU A 90 -7.69 13.31 -15.06
N LYS A 91 -6.66 13.82 -14.37
CA LYS A 91 -5.35 14.09 -15.00
C LYS A 91 -4.67 12.82 -15.49
N TRP A 92 -4.80 11.72 -14.76
CA TRP A 92 -4.26 10.43 -15.17
C TRP A 92 -4.85 9.96 -16.49
N ARG A 93 -6.19 10.03 -16.64
CA ARG A 93 -6.91 9.68 -17.86
C ARG A 93 -6.55 10.61 -19.02
N GLN A 94 -6.58 11.94 -18.79
CA GLN A 94 -6.24 12.94 -19.81
C GLN A 94 -4.80 12.79 -20.32
N GLY A 95 -3.86 12.51 -19.42
CA GLY A 95 -2.45 12.33 -19.73
C GLY A 95 -2.09 10.95 -20.30
N GLN A 96 -3.05 10.03 -20.39
CA GLN A 96 -2.88 8.63 -20.80
C GLN A 96 -1.73 7.94 -20.05
N LEU A 97 -1.67 8.17 -18.73
CA LEU A 97 -0.51 7.75 -17.93
C LEU A 97 -0.41 6.22 -17.80
N THR A 98 -1.53 5.49 -17.78
CA THR A 98 -1.51 4.01 -17.80
C THR A 98 -0.69 3.49 -18.98
N GLN A 99 -0.96 3.99 -20.20
CA GLN A 99 -0.27 3.55 -21.42
C GLN A 99 1.23 3.84 -21.35
N LYS A 100 1.63 5.02 -20.88
CA LYS A 100 3.05 5.37 -20.71
C LYS A 100 3.76 4.43 -19.73
N VAL A 101 3.08 4.02 -18.66
CA VAL A 101 3.64 3.04 -17.71
C VAL A 101 3.79 1.67 -18.37
N GLU A 102 2.79 1.22 -19.15
CA GLU A 102 2.82 -0.05 -19.88
C GLU A 102 3.95 -0.10 -20.94
N GLU A 103 4.27 1.02 -21.59
CA GLU A 103 5.41 1.14 -22.51
C GLU A 103 6.74 0.83 -21.78
N TRP A 104 6.94 1.42 -20.60
CA TRP A 104 8.12 1.11 -19.77
C TRP A 104 8.13 -0.34 -19.27
N MET A 105 6.97 -0.91 -18.94
CA MET A 105 6.85 -2.33 -18.59
C MET A 105 7.22 -3.23 -19.79
N THR A 106 6.92 -2.82 -21.02
CA THR A 106 7.32 -3.53 -22.24
C THR A 106 8.83 -3.47 -22.43
N VAL A 107 9.46 -2.30 -22.22
CA VAL A 107 10.93 -2.17 -22.22
C VAL A 107 11.57 -3.07 -21.17
N GLN A 108 11.01 -3.12 -19.96
CA GLN A 108 11.48 -4.00 -18.89
C GLN A 108 11.46 -5.48 -19.29
N LYS A 109 10.39 -5.94 -19.97
CA LYS A 109 10.29 -7.33 -20.44
C LYS A 109 11.42 -7.69 -21.43
N GLN A 110 11.92 -6.72 -22.18
CA GLN A 110 12.98 -6.93 -23.18
C GLN A 110 14.40 -6.74 -22.63
N LYS A 111 14.63 -5.70 -21.83
CA LYS A 111 15.98 -5.23 -21.46
C LYS A 111 16.32 -5.35 -19.97
N ARG A 112 15.34 -5.66 -19.12
CA ARG A 112 15.49 -5.81 -17.66
C ARG A 112 16.29 -4.66 -17.00
N ILE A 113 15.72 -3.47 -17.04
CA ILE A 113 16.31 -2.20 -16.56
C ILE A 113 16.08 -1.94 -15.06
N TYR A 114 15.25 -2.72 -14.37
CA TYR A 114 15.07 -2.69 -12.91
C TYR A 114 14.76 -4.09 -12.35
N HIS A 115 14.82 -4.23 -11.01
CA HIS A 115 14.66 -5.54 -10.37
C HIS A 115 13.20 -6.02 -10.32
N LEU A 116 12.30 -5.32 -9.63
CA LEU A 116 10.92 -5.78 -9.39
C LEU A 116 9.95 -4.62 -9.13
N GLY A 117 8.66 -4.89 -9.31
CA GLY A 117 7.56 -4.04 -8.87
C GLY A 117 7.12 -2.98 -9.87
N SER A 118 6.06 -2.27 -9.49
CA SER A 118 5.43 -1.20 -10.28
C SER A 118 6.01 0.19 -10.00
N LEU A 119 6.75 0.37 -8.90
CA LEU A 119 7.30 1.67 -8.53
C LEU A 119 8.31 2.20 -9.57
N PRO A 120 9.28 1.40 -10.07
CA PRO A 120 10.23 1.90 -11.06
C PRO A 120 9.58 2.49 -12.34
N PRO A 121 8.67 1.79 -13.06
CA PRO A 121 8.05 2.37 -14.25
C PRO A 121 7.14 3.56 -13.93
N PHE A 122 6.53 3.59 -12.74
CA PHE A 122 5.76 4.74 -12.26
C PHE A 122 6.65 5.99 -12.11
N LEU A 123 7.84 5.84 -11.52
CA LEU A 123 8.81 6.92 -11.37
C LEU A 123 9.38 7.40 -12.73
N LEU A 124 9.53 6.50 -13.70
CA LEU A 124 9.99 6.87 -15.05
C LEU A 124 8.98 7.75 -15.78
N VAL A 125 7.68 7.47 -15.65
CA VAL A 125 6.62 8.30 -16.26
C VAL A 125 6.48 9.66 -15.59
N LEU A 126 6.66 9.71 -14.27
CA LEU A 126 6.48 10.94 -13.49
C LEU A 126 7.79 11.72 -13.27
N ALA A 127 8.91 11.27 -13.83
CA ALA A 127 10.21 11.89 -13.63
C ALA A 127 10.14 13.40 -13.93
N GLY A 128 10.66 14.22 -13.00
CA GLY A 128 10.60 15.68 -13.07
C GLY A 128 9.29 16.31 -12.54
N ASN A 129 8.25 15.52 -12.28
CA ASN A 129 6.95 15.96 -11.77
C ASN A 129 6.63 15.39 -10.37
N ILE A 130 7.65 14.98 -9.62
CA ILE A 130 7.52 14.41 -8.27
C ILE A 130 7.93 15.46 -7.25
N LYS A 131 7.15 15.59 -6.18
CA LYS A 131 7.50 16.41 -5.02
C LYS A 131 7.60 15.51 -3.80
N GLY A 132 8.62 15.75 -2.99
CA GLY A 132 8.73 15.14 -1.67
C GLY A 132 7.58 15.63 -0.78
N VAL A 133 7.06 14.71 0.02
CA VAL A 133 6.11 14.98 1.10
C VAL A 133 6.82 14.76 2.43
N ASP A 134 6.37 15.46 3.46
CA ASP A 134 6.95 15.31 4.80
C ASP A 134 6.82 13.86 5.29
N HIS A 135 7.89 13.32 5.88
CA HIS A 135 7.92 11.97 6.42
C HIS A 135 6.83 11.66 7.46
N ARG A 136 6.26 12.67 8.14
CA ARG A 136 5.12 12.50 9.08
C ARG A 136 3.95 11.74 8.48
N TRP A 137 3.78 11.82 7.16
CA TRP A 137 2.66 11.23 6.47
C TRP A 137 2.78 9.73 6.28
N ASN A 138 4.00 9.17 6.37
CA ASN A 138 4.24 7.75 6.10
C ASN A 138 5.52 7.23 6.80
N GLN A 139 5.33 6.73 8.01
CA GLN A 139 6.34 5.95 8.71
C GLN A 139 6.41 4.54 8.12
N HIS A 140 7.26 4.36 7.11
CA HIS A 140 7.46 3.09 6.42
C HIS A 140 8.63 2.26 6.98
N GLY A 141 8.80 1.04 6.49
CA GLY A 141 9.91 0.14 6.82
C GLY A 141 9.79 -0.55 8.18
N LEU A 142 8.60 -0.56 8.80
CA LEU A 142 8.40 -1.22 10.09
C LEU A 142 8.46 -2.76 9.97
N GLY A 143 8.26 -3.29 8.77
CA GLY A 143 8.43 -4.71 8.46
C GLY A 143 9.84 -5.09 8.00
N GLY A 144 10.79 -4.16 8.12
CA GLY A 144 12.21 -4.41 7.85
C GLY A 144 12.96 -4.87 9.10
N ASP A 145 13.88 -5.80 8.91
CA ASP A 145 14.92 -6.17 9.86
C ASP A 145 16.27 -5.68 9.30
N ASN A 146 16.41 -4.36 9.16
CA ASN A 146 17.53 -3.72 8.43
C ASN A 146 18.90 -4.01 9.07
N MET A 147 18.91 -4.51 10.31
CA MET A 147 20.02 -5.24 10.92
C MET A 147 19.42 -6.51 11.54
N GLU A 148 20.06 -7.66 11.37
CA GLU A 148 19.55 -8.95 11.85
C GLU A 148 19.17 -8.87 13.34
N GLY A 149 17.89 -9.14 13.64
CA GLY A 149 17.33 -9.07 14.99
C GLY A 149 17.04 -7.67 15.54
N LYS A 150 17.19 -6.59 14.76
CA LYS A 150 16.87 -5.22 15.20
C LYS A 150 15.72 -4.61 14.40
N CYS A 151 14.63 -4.39 15.13
CA CYS A 151 13.45 -3.69 14.66
C CYS A 151 13.73 -2.20 14.43
N ARG A 152 13.09 -1.61 13.40
CA ARG A 152 13.14 -0.16 13.15
C ARG A 152 12.39 0.59 14.26
N SER A 153 12.96 1.69 14.75
CA SER A 153 12.26 2.64 15.63
C SER A 153 11.40 3.61 14.83
N LEU A 154 10.43 4.23 15.49
CA LEU A 154 9.68 5.35 14.91
C LEU A 154 10.59 6.57 14.74
N HIS A 155 10.35 7.37 13.70
CA HIS A 155 10.93 8.69 13.57
C HIS A 155 10.33 9.62 14.63
N PRO A 156 11.06 10.66 15.06
CA PRO A 156 10.50 11.64 15.99
C PRO A 156 9.39 12.47 15.31
N GLY A 157 8.46 13.00 16.11
CA GLY A 157 7.39 13.86 15.63
C GLY A 157 6.08 13.14 15.32
N PRO A 158 5.08 13.87 14.80
CA PRO A 158 3.76 13.32 14.49
C PRO A 158 3.84 12.29 13.35
N ILE A 159 2.99 11.28 13.41
CA ILE A 159 2.85 10.23 12.40
C ILE A 159 1.37 10.13 12.06
N SER A 160 1.03 10.07 10.78
CA SER A 160 -0.35 9.86 10.32
C SER A 160 -0.58 8.43 9.83
N LEU A 161 0.48 7.72 9.42
CA LEU A 161 0.40 6.37 8.88
C LEU A 161 1.65 5.55 9.27
N LEU A 162 1.41 4.36 9.82
CA LEU A 162 2.42 3.34 10.15
C LEU A 162 2.37 2.23 9.11
N HIS A 163 3.49 1.93 8.44
CA HIS A 163 3.54 0.98 7.34
C HIS A 163 4.62 -0.09 7.55
N TRP A 164 4.18 -1.35 7.65
CA TRP A 164 5.03 -2.54 7.73
C TRP A 164 5.53 -3.02 6.37
N SER A 165 6.04 -2.07 5.58
CA SER A 165 6.68 -2.39 4.31
C SER A 165 7.91 -3.27 4.57
N GLY A 166 7.99 -4.40 3.88
CA GLY A 166 9.04 -5.41 4.09
C GLY A 166 8.46 -6.81 4.30
N LYS A 167 9.33 -7.75 4.69
CA LYS A 167 8.98 -9.16 4.86
C LYS A 167 8.39 -9.48 6.24
N GLY A 168 8.79 -8.73 7.26
CA GLY A 168 8.31 -8.94 8.63
C GLY A 168 6.93 -8.34 8.84
N LYS A 169 5.89 -9.16 8.71
CA LYS A 169 4.53 -8.70 8.94
C LYS A 169 4.19 -8.71 10.43
N PRO A 170 3.49 -7.68 10.94
CA PRO A 170 3.25 -7.53 12.38
C PRO A 170 2.44 -8.70 12.94
N TRP A 171 1.38 -9.14 12.26
CA TRP A 171 0.60 -10.31 12.66
C TRP A 171 1.45 -11.59 12.74
N LEU A 172 2.34 -11.83 11.78
CA LEU A 172 3.23 -12.99 11.81
C LEU A 172 4.21 -12.95 12.98
N ARG A 173 4.74 -11.77 13.32
CA ARG A 173 5.67 -11.58 14.44
C ARG A 173 4.97 -11.69 15.79
N LEU A 174 3.75 -11.16 15.90
CA LEU A 174 2.89 -11.30 17.08
C LEU A 174 2.51 -12.78 17.29
N ASP A 175 2.01 -13.45 16.25
CA ASP A 175 1.60 -14.87 16.31
C ASP A 175 2.76 -15.80 16.66
N SER A 176 3.97 -15.52 16.15
CA SER A 176 5.18 -16.29 16.45
C SER A 176 5.84 -15.94 17.78
N ARG A 177 5.24 -15.04 18.59
CA ARG A 177 5.78 -14.55 19.87
C ARG A 177 7.20 -13.96 19.75
N LYS A 178 7.51 -13.37 18.60
CA LYS A 178 8.76 -12.63 18.34
C LYS A 178 8.45 -11.21 17.83
N PRO A 179 7.64 -10.41 18.55
CA PRO A 179 7.27 -9.08 18.10
C PRO A 179 8.43 -8.11 18.21
N CYS A 180 8.47 -7.17 17.29
CA CYS A 180 9.09 -5.88 17.49
C CYS A 180 8.22 -5.02 18.42
N ILE A 181 8.82 -4.07 19.14
CA ILE A 181 8.07 -3.10 19.96
C ILE A 181 6.98 -2.40 19.13
N VAL A 182 7.31 -2.02 17.89
CA VAL A 182 6.37 -1.37 16.99
C VAL A 182 5.19 -2.27 16.61
N ASP A 183 5.34 -3.60 16.58
CA ASP A 183 4.25 -4.52 16.20
C ASP A 183 3.08 -4.48 17.18
N HIS A 184 3.30 -4.07 18.44
CA HIS A 184 2.22 -3.84 19.39
C HIS A 184 1.31 -2.68 19.01
N LEU A 185 1.75 -1.77 18.13
CA LEU A 185 0.90 -0.73 17.55
C LEU A 185 -0.09 -1.31 16.52
N TRP A 186 0.17 -2.49 15.97
CA TRP A 186 -0.77 -3.20 15.10
C TRP A 186 -1.85 -3.94 15.90
N ALA A 187 -1.48 -4.53 17.05
CA ALA A 187 -2.31 -5.46 17.80
C ALA A 187 -3.75 -4.95 18.10
N PRO A 188 -3.99 -3.67 18.46
CA PRO A 188 -5.36 -3.18 18.68
C PRO A 188 -6.26 -3.25 17.45
N TYR A 189 -5.68 -3.27 16.25
CA TYR A 189 -6.39 -3.30 14.98
C TYR A 189 -6.48 -4.71 14.39
N ASP A 190 -5.86 -5.70 15.04
CA ASP A 190 -5.92 -7.08 14.58
C ASP A 190 -7.26 -7.71 14.95
N LEU A 191 -8.16 -7.77 13.96
CA LEU A 191 -9.47 -8.39 14.13
C LEU A 191 -9.40 -9.92 14.14
N TYR A 192 -8.26 -10.52 13.80
CA TYR A 192 -8.08 -11.96 13.87
C TYR A 192 -7.81 -12.36 15.32
N ARG A 193 -8.88 -12.68 16.06
CA ARG A 193 -8.74 -13.32 17.38
C ARG A 193 -8.32 -14.77 17.18
N SER A 194 -7.04 -15.07 17.41
CA SER A 194 -6.61 -16.45 17.63
C SER A 194 -7.43 -17.03 18.78
N SER A 195 -8.13 -18.13 18.52
CA SER A 195 -9.01 -18.82 19.46
C SER A 195 -8.29 -19.42 20.70
N MET A 196 -7.04 -19.05 20.96
CA MET A 196 -6.25 -19.56 22.07
C MET A 196 -6.35 -18.72 23.36
N HIS A 197 -6.97 -17.54 23.33
CA HIS A 197 -7.16 -16.71 24.53
C HIS A 197 -8.45 -16.99 25.31
N VAL A 198 -9.24 -17.99 24.91
CA VAL A 198 -10.51 -18.34 25.60
C VAL A 198 -10.32 -19.46 26.67
N LEU A 199 -9.08 -19.87 26.96
CA LEU A 199 -8.78 -20.93 27.95
C LEU A 199 -8.11 -20.43 29.23
N GLU A 200 -8.03 -19.12 29.45
CA GLU A 200 -7.57 -18.54 30.72
C GLU A 200 -8.54 -17.44 31.19
N GLU A 201 -9.78 -17.84 31.49
CA GLU A 201 -10.66 -17.18 32.46
C GLU A 201 -11.27 -18.23 33.39
#